data_AF-A0A5K0UWB7-F1
#
_entry.id   AF-A0A5K0UWB7-F1
#
_cell.length_a   1.000
_cell.length_b   1.000
_cell.length_c   1.000
_cell.angle_alpha   90.00
_cell.angle_beta   90.00
_cell.angle_gamma   90.00
#
_symmetry.space_group_name_H-M   'P 1'
#
loop_
_entity.id
_entity.type
_entity.pdbx_description
1 polymer ?
#
loop_
_entity_poly.entity_id
_entity_poly.type
_entity_poly.pdbx_seq_one_letter_code
_entity_poly.pdbx_strand_id
1 'polypeptide(L)' 'DGPAISTEESGLALAIEHGKRVGLVKPHDRIVVFEKIGDSSVVKIVEVDN' A
#
# COMPACT_ATOMS: atom_id res chain seq x y z
N ASP A 1 -12.08 9.14 20.39
CA ASP A 1 -11.44 9.42 19.08
C ASP A 1 -10.21 8.55 18.93
N GLY A 2 -10.39 7.34 18.40
CA GLY A 2 -9.27 6.49 17.97
C GLY A 2 -8.80 6.91 16.57
N PRO A 3 -7.59 6.55 16.13
CA PRO A 3 -7.14 6.90 14.79
C PRO A 3 -8.09 6.22 13.80
N ALA A 4 -8.80 7.01 13.01
CA ALA A 4 -9.54 6.50 11.87
C ALA A 4 -8.49 5.96 10.90
N ILE A 5 -8.35 4.63 10.83
CA ILE A 5 -7.58 3.99 9.77
C ILE A 5 -8.24 4.44 8.47
N SER A 6 -7.53 5.24 7.68
CA SER A 6 -8.06 5.76 6.43
C SER A 6 -8.40 4.59 5.50
N THR A 7 -9.47 4.71 4.72
CA THR A 7 -9.92 3.61 3.84
C THR A 7 -8.84 3.30 2.79
N GLU A 8 -8.05 4.30 2.44
CA GLU A 8 -6.92 4.27 1.53
C GLU A 8 -5.75 3.44 2.06
N GLU A 9 -5.38 3.63 3.34
CA GLU A 9 -4.37 2.81 4.02
C GLU A 9 -4.80 1.35 4.08
N SER A 10 -6.11 1.10 4.26
CA SER A 10 -6.67 -0.25 4.21
C SER A 10 -6.61 -0.87 2.80
N GLY A 11 -6.75 -0.08 1.73
CA GLY A 11 -6.69 -0.56 0.34
C GLY A 11 -5.29 -0.96 -0.10
N LEU A 12 -4.28 -0.15 0.21
CA LEU A 12 -2.88 -0.49 -0.09
C LEU A 12 -2.42 -1.74 0.68
N ALA A 13 -2.79 -1.84 1.97
CA ALA A 13 -2.47 -3.01 2.79
C ALA A 13 -3.04 -4.31 2.20
N LEU A 14 -4.31 -4.29 1.77
CA LEU A 14 -4.96 -5.44 1.12
C LEU A 14 -4.27 -5.84 -0.20
N ALA A 15 -3.86 -4.86 -1.02
CA ALA A 15 -3.15 -5.13 -2.26
C ALA A 15 -1.77 -5.78 -2.01
N ILE A 16 -1.03 -5.29 -1.02
CA ILE A 16 0.27 -5.87 -0.61
C ILE A 16 0.08 -7.30 -0.09
N GLU A 17 -0.92 -7.53 0.78
CA GLU A 17 -1.21 -8.86 1.31
C GLU A 17 -1.56 -9.85 0.19
N HIS A 18 -2.40 -9.43 -0.76
CA HIS A 18 -2.74 -10.25 -1.91
C HIS A 18 -1.50 -10.58 -2.76
N GLY A 19 -0.66 -9.57 -3.03
CA GLY A 19 0.61 -9.72 -3.75
C GLY A 19 1.56 -10.71 -3.06
N LYS A 20 1.67 -10.65 -1.73
CA LYS A 20 2.43 -11.62 -0.92
C LYS A 20 1.87 -13.04 -1.11
N ARG A 21 0.54 -13.19 -0.99
CA ARG A 21 -0.15 -14.49 -1.06
C ARG A 21 0.00 -15.18 -2.42
N VAL A 22 -0.06 -14.43 -3.52
CA VAL A 22 0.12 -14.99 -4.87
C VAL A 22 1.59 -15.09 -5.30
N GLY A 23 2.52 -14.66 -4.44
CA GLY A 23 3.96 -14.74 -4.66
C GLY A 23 4.54 -13.65 -5.56
N LEU A 24 3.77 -12.61 -5.88
CA LEU A 24 4.18 -11.46 -6.70
C LEU A 24 5.04 -10.47 -5.92
N VAL A 25 4.77 -10.33 -4.62
CA VAL A 25 5.48 -9.43 -3.70
C VAL A 25 6.22 -10.25 -2.66
N LYS A 26 7.48 -9.89 -2.37
CA LYS A 26 8.35 -10.53 -1.38
C LYS A 26 8.83 -9.52 -0.34
N PRO A 27 9.28 -9.99 0.83
CA PRO A 27 9.95 -9.12 1.79
C PRO A 27 11.13 -8.38 1.16
N HIS A 28 11.31 -7.12 1.54
CA HIS A 28 12.32 -6.19 1.03
C HIS A 28 12.13 -5.71 -0.42
N ASP A 29 11.05 -6.13 -1.10
CA ASP A 29 10.65 -5.47 -2.34
C ASP A 29 10.32 -4.00 -2.09
N ARG A 30 10.59 -3.16 -3.08
CA ARG A 30 10.18 -1.75 -3.07
C ARG A 30 9.09 -1.55 -4.11
N ILE A 31 7.93 -1.10 -3.65
CA ILE A 31 6.75 -0.90 -4.50
C ILE A 31 6.57 0.60 -4.74
N VAL A 32 6.32 0.96 -6.00
CA VAL A 32 5.90 2.32 -6.37
C VAL A 32 4.38 2.35 -6.43
N VAL A 33 3.76 3.18 -5.59
CA VAL A 33 2.31 3.33 -5.49
C VAL A 33 1.91 4.65 -6.15
N PHE A 34 0.96 4.57 -7.08
CA PHE A 34 0.31 5.72 -7.68
C PHE A 34 -1.12 5.81 -7.13
N GLU A 35 -1.44 6.92 -6.49
CA GLU A 35 -2.70 7.09 -5.76
C GLU A 35 -3.33 8.43 -6.09
N LYS A 36 -4.65 8.46 -6.30
CA LYS A 36 -5.44 9.70 -6.39
C LYS A 36 -6.04 10.00 -5.02
N ILE A 37 -5.63 11.10 -4.39
CA ILE A 37 -6.16 11.54 -3.10
C ILE A 37 -6.83 12.91 -3.31
N GLY A 38 -8.16 12.97 -3.18
CA GLY A 38 -8.91 14.15 -3.62
C GLY A 38 -8.63 14.43 -5.10
N ASP A 39 -8.15 15.62 -5.43
CA ASP A 39 -7.73 16.00 -6.80
C ASP A 39 -6.23 15.91 -7.05
N SER A 40 -5.46 15.41 -6.08
CA SER A 40 -4.02 15.25 -6.18
C SER A 40 -3.63 13.87 -6.72
N SER A 41 -2.54 13.84 -7.49
CA SER A 41 -1.84 12.60 -7.87
C SER A 41 -0.62 12.44 -6.97
N VAL A 42 -0.55 11.35 -6.22
CA VAL A 42 0.51 11.07 -5.25
C VAL A 42 1.30 9.85 -5.71
N VAL A 43 2.63 9.93 -5.59
CA VAL A 43 3.54 8.81 -5.82
C VAL A 43 4.29 8.52 -4.52
N LYS A 44 4.28 7.27 -4.08
CA LYS A 44 4.99 6.81 -2.88
C LYS A 44 5.88 5.63 -3.23
N ILE A 45 7.04 5.53 -2.60
CA ILE A 45 7.86 4.31 -2.62
C ILE A 45 7.76 3.69 -1.24
N VAL A 46 7.35 2.44 -1.18
CA VAL A 46 7.11 1.71 0.08
C VAL A 46 7.99 0.46 0.07
N GLU A 47 8.71 0.23 1.17
CA GLU A 47 9.40 -1.02 1.40
C GLU A 47 8.44 -2.04 2.02
N VAL A 48 8.48 -3.27 1.53
CA VAL A 48 7.66 -4.36 2.05
C VAL A 48 8.36 -4.98 3.25
N ASP A 49 7.79 -4.77 4.43
CA ASP A 49 8.25 -5.42 5.66
C ASP A 49 8.14 -6.95 5.57
N ASN A 50 8.90 -7.63 6.42
CA ASN A 50 8.86 -9.09 6.60
C ASN A 50 7.45 -9.58 6.95
#